data_AF-A0AAD5UCE9-F1
#
_entry.id   AF-A0AAD5UCE9-F1
#
_cell.length_a   1.000
_cell.length_b   1.000
_cell.length_c   1.000
_cell.angle_alpha   90.00
_cell.angle_beta   90.00
_cell.angle_gamma   90.00
#
_symmetry.space_group_name_H-M   'P 1'
#
loop_
_entity.id
_entity.type
_entity.pdbx_description
1 polymer ?
#
loop_
_entity_poly.entity_id
_entity_poly.type
_entity_poly.pdbx_seq_one_letter_code
_entity_poly.pdbx_strand_id
1 'polypeptide(L)'
;MFQILLSTLAASVSAYSLCNPTNYPYKGQTVSVPIQPAAAAVIVNQITVPVTVSGNIKVIDGCTFAVSNLAFSGPSFIQFVGRLNSDTTGAKAVLLTSALVPATIMTNAQYTFVQTAGNWVSYNDFDIIELFDPASKSVIGVANMPAKPVVTTSAAASTSRTTAPAAAAATTGGKTSDSTKATIAGISAFICLAVLL
;
A
#
# COMPACT_ATOMS: atom_id res chain seq x y z
N MET A 1 7.56 -9.86 38.55
CA MET A 1 7.93 -10.68 37.37
C MET A 1 6.64 -10.93 36.59
N PHE A 2 6.29 -10.00 35.69
CA PHE A 2 5.01 -10.02 34.97
C PHE A 2 5.27 -10.61 33.58
N GLN A 3 4.90 -11.88 33.41
CA GLN A 3 5.03 -12.61 32.16
C GLN A 3 3.85 -12.21 31.28
N ILE A 4 4.03 -11.19 30.45
CA ILE A 4 3.06 -10.80 29.43
C ILE A 4 2.99 -11.97 28.44
N LEU A 5 1.92 -12.77 28.54
CA LEU A 5 1.53 -13.67 27.47
C LEU A 5 1.23 -12.81 26.24
N LEU A 6 2.23 -12.68 25.36
CA LEU A 6 2.06 -12.36 23.95
C LEU A 6 1.32 -13.56 23.33
N SER A 7 0.01 -13.61 23.54
CA SER A 7 -0.87 -14.55 22.83
C SER A 7 -0.74 -14.25 21.35
N THR A 8 -0.08 -15.16 20.67
CA THR A 8 0.12 -15.23 19.22
C THR A 8 -1.21 -15.14 18.49
N LEU A 9 -1.63 -13.93 18.11
CA LEU A 9 -2.49 -13.71 16.95
C LEU A 9 -1.66 -13.99 15.68
N ALA A 10 -1.28 -15.25 15.47
CA ALA A 10 -0.87 -15.73 14.17
C ALA A 10 -2.11 -16.29 13.47
N ALA A 11 -3.13 -15.45 13.28
CA ALA A 11 -4.10 -15.71 12.24
C ALA A 11 -3.31 -15.62 10.93
N SER A 12 -3.20 -16.73 10.21
CA SER A 12 -2.60 -16.78 8.88
C SER A 12 -3.38 -15.85 7.94
N VAL A 13 -2.94 -14.60 7.87
CA VAL A 13 -3.47 -13.54 7.04
C VAL A 13 -3.07 -13.77 5.59
N SER A 14 -3.59 -14.84 4.98
CA SER A 14 -3.45 -15.13 3.54
C SER A 14 -4.29 -14.20 2.66
N ALA A 15 -4.72 -13.04 3.18
CA ALA A 15 -5.73 -12.20 2.55
C ALA A 15 -5.17 -10.92 1.90
N TYR A 16 -3.90 -10.59 2.13
CA TYR A 16 -3.27 -9.39 1.60
C TYR A 16 -2.26 -9.77 0.53
N SER A 17 -2.37 -9.11 -0.60
CA SER A 17 -1.44 -9.27 -1.69
C SER A 17 -0.13 -8.56 -1.38
N LEU A 18 0.99 -9.21 -1.73
CA LEU A 18 2.29 -8.56 -1.68
C LEU A 18 2.26 -7.32 -2.55
N CYS A 19 2.86 -6.23 -2.05
CA CYS A 19 2.85 -5.01 -2.82
C CYS A 19 3.56 -5.17 -4.16
N ASN A 20 2.91 -4.69 -5.22
CA ASN A 20 3.47 -4.62 -6.55
C ASN A 20 3.18 -3.24 -7.18
N PRO A 21 4.20 -2.36 -7.31
CA PRO A 21 4.03 -1.03 -7.90
C PRO A 21 3.54 -1.06 -9.35
N THR A 22 3.80 -2.15 -10.08
CA THR A 22 3.37 -2.28 -11.48
C THR A 22 1.86 -2.46 -11.63
N ASN A 23 1.18 -2.93 -10.57
CA ASN A 23 -0.27 -3.13 -10.53
C ASN A 23 -1.02 -1.95 -9.88
N TYR A 24 -0.32 -0.84 -9.62
CA TYR A 24 -0.95 0.34 -9.03
C TYR A 24 -1.85 1.03 -10.08
N PRO A 25 -3.16 1.18 -9.81
CA PRO A 25 -4.09 1.64 -10.83
C PRO A 25 -3.93 3.12 -11.21
N TYR A 26 -3.19 3.89 -10.43
CA TYR A 26 -2.87 5.30 -10.69
C TYR A 26 -1.41 5.49 -11.10
N LYS A 27 -0.82 4.53 -11.82
CA LYS A 27 0.58 4.58 -12.26
C LYS A 27 0.93 5.95 -12.87
N GLY A 28 1.94 6.61 -12.31
CA GLY A 28 2.40 7.94 -12.73
C GLY A 28 1.59 9.12 -12.18
N GLN A 29 0.61 8.88 -11.30
CA GLN A 29 -0.18 9.90 -10.63
C GLN A 29 -0.06 9.78 -9.10
N THR A 30 -0.01 10.91 -8.42
CA THR A 30 -0.15 10.97 -6.96
C THR A 30 -1.61 11.20 -6.61
N VAL A 31 -2.18 10.30 -5.82
CA VAL A 31 -3.56 10.43 -5.33
C VAL A 31 -3.53 11.08 -3.97
N SER A 32 -4.11 12.27 -3.82
CA SER A 32 -4.21 12.97 -2.53
C SER A 32 -5.63 12.90 -2.00
N VAL A 33 -5.81 12.37 -0.80
CA VAL A 33 -7.09 12.31 -0.10
C VAL A 33 -7.02 13.04 1.24
N PRO A 34 -8.03 13.87 1.56
CA PRO A 34 -8.07 14.57 2.83
C PRO A 34 -8.39 13.59 3.97
N ILE A 35 -7.78 13.82 5.13
CA ILE A 35 -8.12 13.15 6.38
C ILE A 35 -9.30 13.88 6.99
N GLN A 36 -10.39 13.16 7.23
CA GLN A 36 -11.58 13.67 7.89
C GLN A 36 -11.60 13.24 9.36
N PRO A 37 -12.01 14.11 10.29
CA PRO A 37 -12.23 13.73 11.68
C PRO A 37 -13.27 12.62 11.81
N ALA A 38 -12.94 11.58 12.58
CA ALA A 38 -13.86 10.47 12.86
C ALA A 38 -14.47 10.56 14.26
N ALA A 39 -13.78 11.23 15.19
CA ALA A 39 -14.26 11.49 16.55
C ALA A 39 -13.98 12.94 16.95
N ALA A 40 -14.93 13.57 17.63
CA ALA A 40 -14.75 14.90 18.21
C ALA A 40 -14.01 14.87 19.57
N ALA A 41 -14.01 13.71 20.22
CA ALA A 41 -13.31 13.47 21.48
C ALA A 41 -13.00 11.98 21.67
N VAL A 42 -12.00 11.67 22.47
CA VAL A 42 -11.66 10.31 22.93
C VAL A 42 -11.60 10.24 24.45
N ILE A 43 -11.83 9.06 25.02
CA ILE A 43 -11.71 8.84 26.46
C ILE A 43 -10.37 8.20 26.75
N VAL A 44 -9.52 8.89 27.50
CA VAL A 44 -8.22 8.38 27.96
C VAL A 44 -8.22 8.43 29.48
N ASN A 45 -8.09 7.28 30.13
CA ASN A 45 -8.11 7.18 31.61
C ASN A 45 -9.33 7.86 32.25
N GLN A 46 -10.53 7.66 31.68
CA GLN A 46 -11.79 8.28 32.11
C GLN A 46 -11.89 9.80 31.92
N ILE A 47 -10.91 10.42 31.26
CA ILE A 47 -10.95 11.84 30.89
C ILE A 47 -11.34 11.97 29.42
N THR A 48 -12.35 12.78 29.14
CA THR A 48 -12.73 13.15 27.78
C THR A 48 -11.76 14.20 27.24
N VAL A 49 -11.00 13.84 26.21
CA VAL A 49 -10.03 14.70 25.57
C VAL A 49 -10.57 15.11 24.19
N PRO A 50 -10.70 16.41 23.88
CA PRO A 50 -11.13 16.85 22.56
C PRO A 50 -10.10 16.45 21.51
N VAL A 51 -10.59 16.08 20.34
CA VAL A 51 -9.77 15.62 19.22
C VAL A 51 -9.97 16.56 18.04
N THR A 52 -8.85 16.98 17.47
CA THR A 52 -8.83 17.59 16.13
C THR A 52 -7.87 16.81 15.27
N VAL A 53 -8.18 16.69 13.98
CA VAL A 53 -7.30 16.05 13.01
C VAL A 53 -7.50 16.72 11.65
N SER A 54 -6.40 16.98 10.96
CA SER A 54 -6.38 17.48 9.59
C SER A 54 -5.11 17.03 8.89
N GLY A 55 -5.15 16.98 7.57
CA GLY A 55 -4.02 16.59 6.74
C GLY A 55 -4.47 15.87 5.48
N ASN A 56 -3.51 15.35 4.72
CA ASN A 56 -3.78 14.57 3.52
C ASN A 56 -2.92 13.32 3.50
N ILE A 57 -3.50 12.21 3.02
CA ILE A 57 -2.73 11.05 2.58
C ILE A 57 -2.49 11.16 1.08
N LYS A 58 -1.24 10.96 0.67
CA LYS A 58 -0.80 10.93 -0.72
C LYS A 58 -0.29 9.55 -1.07
N VAL A 59 -1.00 8.79 -1.88
CA VAL A 59 -0.53 7.49 -2.37
C VAL A 59 0.35 7.70 -3.59
N ILE A 60 1.58 7.18 -3.55
CA ILE A 60 2.63 7.50 -4.52
C ILE A 60 2.71 6.42 -5.59
N ASP A 61 2.86 5.15 -5.19
CA ASP A 61 3.13 4.03 -6.10
C ASP A 61 2.39 2.74 -5.72
N GLY A 62 1.43 2.82 -4.80
CA GLY A 62 0.67 1.67 -4.31
C GLY A 62 1.38 0.82 -3.25
N CYS A 63 2.66 1.07 -2.99
CA CYS A 63 3.42 0.48 -1.87
C CYS A 63 3.77 1.51 -0.80
N THR A 64 3.87 2.77 -1.20
CA THR A 64 4.22 3.89 -0.34
C THR A 64 3.10 4.93 -0.33
N PHE A 65 2.97 5.56 0.83
CA PHE A 65 2.15 6.75 1.00
C PHE A 65 2.93 7.81 1.74
N ALA A 66 2.64 9.06 1.43
CA ALA A 66 3.07 10.21 2.21
C ALA A 66 1.88 10.80 2.96
N VAL A 67 2.18 11.41 4.09
CA VAL A 67 1.23 12.21 4.86
C VAL A 67 1.72 13.64 4.78
N SER A 68 0.86 14.54 4.30
CA SER A 68 1.18 15.95 4.16
C SER A 68 0.32 16.81 5.09
N ASN A 69 0.95 17.77 5.76
CA ASN A 69 0.31 18.74 6.66
C ASN A 69 -0.58 18.05 7.71
N LEU A 70 -0.13 16.93 8.28
CA LEU A 70 -0.86 16.30 9.37
C LEU A 70 -0.72 17.16 10.62
N ALA A 71 -1.86 17.57 11.16
CA ALA A 71 -1.96 18.11 12.49
C ALA A 71 -3.04 17.34 13.23
N PHE A 72 -2.74 16.90 14.45
CA PHE A 72 -3.75 16.33 15.32
C PHE A 72 -3.53 16.74 16.77
N SER A 73 -4.62 16.79 17.53
CA SER A 73 -4.61 17.01 18.97
C SER A 73 -5.49 15.97 19.66
N GLY A 74 -5.22 15.73 20.95
CA GLY A 74 -5.89 14.71 21.74
C GLY A 74 -4.92 13.61 22.17
N PRO A 75 -4.84 12.49 21.43
CA PRO A 75 -3.95 11.39 21.79
C PRO A 75 -2.47 11.74 21.59
N SER A 76 -1.58 11.17 22.40
CA SER A 76 -0.12 11.43 22.30
C SER A 76 0.52 10.78 21.08
N PHE A 77 -0.06 9.67 20.61
CA PHE A 77 0.44 8.90 19.48
C PHE A 77 -0.71 8.32 18.67
N ILE A 78 -0.47 8.11 17.38
CA ILE A 78 -1.40 7.41 16.48
C ILE A 78 -0.67 6.33 15.68
N GLN A 79 -1.46 5.47 15.06
CA GLN A 79 -1.02 4.52 14.04
C GLN A 79 -1.90 4.66 12.80
N PHE A 80 -1.29 4.48 11.63
CA PHE A 80 -2.08 4.35 10.40
C PHE A 80 -2.51 2.90 10.23
N VAL A 81 -3.79 2.70 9.94
CA VAL A 81 -4.39 1.38 9.80
C VAL A 81 -5.21 1.34 8.50
N GLY A 82 -4.97 0.36 7.65
CA GLY A 82 -5.69 0.13 6.40
C GLY A 82 -6.84 -0.85 6.63
N ARG A 83 -8.02 -0.56 6.09
CA ARG A 83 -9.20 -1.42 6.22
C ARG A 83 -10.01 -1.41 4.93
N LEU A 84 -10.71 -2.52 4.67
CA LEU A 84 -11.74 -2.58 3.62
C LEU A 84 -13.01 -1.91 4.11
N ASN A 85 -13.68 -1.14 3.25
CA ASN A 85 -14.94 -0.49 3.64
C ASN A 85 -16.02 -1.50 4.08
N SER A 86 -15.97 -2.71 3.52
CA SER A 86 -16.88 -3.82 3.88
C SER A 86 -16.59 -4.45 5.25
N ASP A 87 -15.40 -4.24 5.83
CA ASP A 87 -15.06 -4.78 7.15
C ASP A 87 -15.44 -3.78 8.25
N THR A 88 -16.70 -3.79 8.67
CA THR A 88 -17.19 -2.92 9.76
C THR A 88 -16.67 -3.33 11.15
N THR A 89 -16.07 -4.50 11.28
CA THR A 89 -15.58 -5.05 12.55
C THR A 89 -14.12 -4.73 12.83
N GLY A 90 -13.36 -4.30 11.81
CA GLY A 90 -11.92 -4.10 11.90
C GLY A 90 -11.11 -5.40 12.06
N ALA A 91 -11.75 -6.57 11.91
CA ALA A 91 -11.09 -7.86 12.04
C ALA A 91 -10.05 -8.13 10.93
N LYS A 92 -10.15 -7.39 9.83
CA LYS A 92 -9.25 -7.38 8.67
C LYS A 92 -8.59 -6.01 8.50
N ALA A 93 -8.35 -5.34 9.62
CA ALA A 93 -7.53 -4.14 9.63
C ALA A 93 -6.05 -4.51 9.57
N VAL A 94 -5.27 -3.71 8.85
CA VAL A 94 -3.83 -3.89 8.67
C VAL A 94 -3.11 -2.68 9.20
N LEU A 95 -2.17 -2.88 10.11
CA LEU A 95 -1.28 -1.80 10.50
C LEU A 95 -0.48 -1.34 9.27
N LEU A 96 -0.44 -0.06 8.96
CA LEU A 96 0.30 0.47 7.81
C LEU A 96 1.63 1.11 8.22
N THR A 97 1.79 1.42 9.50
CA THR A 97 3.04 1.96 10.05
C THR A 97 3.53 1.12 11.20
N SER A 98 4.79 0.68 11.13
CA SER A 98 5.44 -0.08 12.21
C SER A 98 5.74 0.76 13.45
N ALA A 99 5.80 2.09 13.31
CA ALA A 99 6.10 3.03 14.38
C ALA A 99 4.86 3.83 14.81
N LEU A 100 4.82 4.19 16.09
CA LEU A 100 3.89 5.17 16.62
C LEU A 100 4.25 6.55 16.09
N VAL A 101 3.24 7.28 15.63
CA VAL A 101 3.38 8.63 15.09
C VAL A 101 3.02 9.62 16.19
N PRO A 102 3.95 10.46 16.65
CA PRO A 102 3.70 11.37 17.77
C PRO A 102 2.76 12.51 17.38
N ALA A 103 2.10 13.10 18.37
CA ALA A 103 1.29 14.31 18.27
C ALA A 103 2.15 15.55 18.01
N THR A 104 2.71 15.62 16.80
CA THR A 104 3.43 16.78 16.28
C THR A 104 2.90 17.11 14.90
N ILE A 105 3.07 18.38 14.50
CA ILE A 105 2.73 18.79 13.13
C ILE A 105 3.74 18.13 12.19
N MET A 106 3.26 17.26 11.30
CA MET A 106 4.07 16.65 10.26
C MET A 106 3.77 17.31 8.93
N THR A 107 4.76 18.00 8.37
CA THR A 107 4.62 18.67 7.07
C THR A 107 4.68 17.67 5.91
N ASN A 108 5.64 16.74 5.93
CA ASN A 108 5.70 15.60 5.01
C ASN A 108 6.41 14.42 5.67
N ALA A 109 5.71 13.31 5.81
CA ALA A 109 6.28 12.03 6.26
C ALA A 109 5.90 10.93 5.29
N GLN A 110 6.85 10.10 4.86
CA GLN A 110 6.61 8.99 3.94
C GLN A 110 6.70 7.65 4.69
N TYR A 111 5.81 6.74 4.33
CA TYR A 111 5.68 5.41 4.93
C TYR A 111 5.48 4.36 3.83
N THR A 112 5.88 3.13 4.15
CA THR A 112 5.59 1.92 3.36
C THR A 112 4.39 1.21 3.96
N PHE A 113 3.47 0.70 3.14
CA PHE A 113 2.38 -0.14 3.63
C PHE A 113 2.93 -1.50 4.10
N VAL A 114 2.95 -1.73 5.42
CA VAL A 114 3.58 -2.93 6.02
C VAL A 114 2.62 -3.71 6.92
N GLN A 115 2.22 -4.92 6.53
CA GLN A 115 1.26 -5.73 7.29
C GLN A 115 1.73 -6.11 8.70
N THR A 116 3.03 -6.36 8.78
CA THR A 116 3.82 -6.85 9.89
C THR A 116 5.26 -6.54 9.48
N ALA A 117 6.19 -6.42 10.44
CA ALA A 117 7.59 -6.12 10.14
C ALA A 117 8.13 -7.02 9.01
N GLY A 118 8.38 -6.43 7.83
CA GLY A 118 8.95 -7.09 6.66
C GLY A 118 7.98 -7.47 5.53
N ASN A 119 6.66 -7.48 5.73
CA ASN A 119 5.70 -7.88 4.68
C ASN A 119 4.91 -6.69 4.14
N TRP A 120 5.07 -6.39 2.85
CA TRP A 120 4.47 -5.20 2.21
C TRP A 120 3.07 -5.52 1.69
N VAL A 121 2.12 -4.62 1.91
CA VAL A 121 0.71 -4.80 1.48
C VAL A 121 0.42 -3.92 0.28
N SER A 122 -0.36 -4.45 -0.66
CA SER A 122 -0.81 -3.66 -1.79
C SER A 122 -1.90 -2.68 -1.38
N TYR A 123 -1.85 -1.48 -1.95
CA TYR A 123 -2.98 -0.54 -1.98
C TYR A 123 -4.30 -1.18 -2.42
N ASN A 124 -4.26 -2.27 -3.18
CA ASN A 124 -5.47 -2.97 -3.62
C ASN A 124 -6.24 -3.64 -2.47
N ASP A 125 -5.64 -3.83 -1.30
CA ASP A 125 -6.23 -4.61 -0.22
C ASP A 125 -6.98 -3.79 0.85
N PHE A 126 -7.02 -2.46 0.71
CA PHE A 126 -7.79 -1.58 1.57
C PHE A 126 -8.39 -0.43 0.77
N ASP A 127 -9.45 0.17 1.31
CA ASP A 127 -10.14 1.33 0.71
C ASP A 127 -10.19 2.52 1.68
N ILE A 128 -9.81 2.29 2.93
CA ILE A 128 -9.82 3.28 4.00
C ILE A 128 -8.46 3.24 4.71
N ILE A 129 -7.91 4.43 5.01
CA ILE A 129 -6.83 4.58 5.97
C ILE A 129 -7.35 5.31 7.19
N GLU A 130 -7.17 4.71 8.35
CA GLU A 130 -7.61 5.20 9.65
C GLU A 130 -6.41 5.67 10.47
N LEU A 131 -6.62 6.73 11.23
CA LEU A 131 -5.71 7.19 12.26
C LEU A 131 -6.24 6.63 13.58
N PHE A 132 -5.59 5.60 14.08
CA PHE A 132 -5.98 4.87 15.27
C PHE A 132 -5.16 5.31 16.47
N ASP A 133 -5.82 5.64 17.58
CA ASP A 133 -5.17 5.83 18.87
C ASP A 133 -5.12 4.50 19.63
N PRO A 134 -3.94 3.90 19.81
CA PRO A 134 -3.80 2.65 20.53
C PRO A 134 -4.07 2.76 22.03
N ALA A 135 -4.04 3.95 22.63
CA ALA A 135 -4.31 4.15 24.05
C ALA A 135 -5.82 4.12 24.34
N SER A 136 -6.61 4.91 23.61
CA SER A 136 -8.09 4.93 23.75
C SER A 136 -8.80 3.86 22.91
N LYS A 137 -8.07 3.09 22.09
CA LYS A 137 -8.63 2.12 21.14
C LYS A 137 -9.67 2.74 20.19
N SER A 138 -9.46 4.00 19.82
CA SER A 138 -10.43 4.78 19.04
C SER A 138 -9.83 5.25 17.71
N VAL A 139 -10.66 5.30 16.67
CA VAL A 139 -10.32 5.94 15.40
C VAL A 139 -10.59 7.43 15.52
N ILE A 140 -9.56 8.25 15.31
CA ILE A 140 -9.65 9.70 15.41
C ILE A 140 -9.82 10.40 14.06
N GLY A 141 -9.38 9.75 12.98
CA GLY A 141 -9.45 10.29 11.63
C GLY A 141 -9.51 9.20 10.58
N VAL A 142 -10.10 9.52 9.44
CA VAL A 142 -10.34 8.60 8.32
C VAL A 142 -10.02 9.29 7.00
N ALA A 143 -9.27 8.62 6.15
CA ALA A 143 -9.05 8.98 4.75
C ALA A 143 -9.67 7.90 3.86
N ASN A 144 -10.74 8.25 3.15
CA ASN A 144 -11.37 7.37 2.18
C ASN A 144 -10.59 7.44 0.87
N MET A 145 -10.04 6.31 0.44
CA MET A 145 -9.34 6.22 -0.82
C MET A 145 -10.33 6.31 -1.99
N PRO A 146 -9.93 6.92 -3.12
CA PRO A 146 -10.80 6.94 -4.29
C PRO A 146 -11.06 5.51 -4.79
N ALA A 147 -12.21 5.34 -5.43
CA ALA A 147 -12.55 4.07 -6.06
C ALA A 147 -11.48 3.71 -7.09
N LYS A 148 -10.96 2.48 -6.96
CA LYS A 148 -9.98 1.91 -7.88
C LYS A 148 -10.58 1.89 -9.29
N PRO A 149 -9.88 2.41 -10.31
CA PRO A 149 -10.27 2.26 -11.70
C PRO A 149 -10.57 0.79 -11.99
N VAL A 150 -11.77 0.51 -12.50
CA VAL A 150 -12.10 -0.84 -12.98
C VAL A 150 -11.25 -1.06 -14.23
N VAL A 151 -10.20 -1.87 -14.11
CA VAL A 151 -9.45 -2.31 -15.27
C VAL A 151 -10.35 -3.30 -16.00
N THR A 152 -11.08 -2.82 -17.00
CA THR A 152 -11.75 -3.70 -17.96
C THR A 152 -10.65 -4.39 -18.74
N THR A 153 -10.22 -5.57 -18.28
CA THR A 153 -9.51 -6.51 -19.14
C THR A 153 -10.45 -6.80 -20.30
N SER A 154 -10.19 -6.11 -21.43
CA SER A 154 -10.78 -6.47 -22.72
C SER A 154 -10.45 -7.93 -22.92
N ALA A 155 -11.45 -8.80 -22.77
CA ALA A 155 -11.30 -10.21 -23.02
C ALA A 155 -10.79 -10.33 -24.46
N ALA A 156 -9.53 -10.74 -24.61
CA ALA A 156 -9.00 -11.06 -25.91
C ALA A 156 -9.95 -12.11 -26.50
N ALA A 157 -10.64 -11.74 -27.58
CA ALA A 157 -11.50 -12.65 -28.31
C ALA A 157 -10.66 -13.90 -28.60
N SER A 158 -11.06 -15.02 -27.99
CA SER A 158 -10.49 -16.32 -28.31
C SER A 158 -10.85 -16.62 -29.77
N THR A 159 -9.95 -16.25 -30.68
CA THR A 159 -10.00 -16.72 -32.06
C THR A 159 -9.83 -18.23 -32.00
N SER A 160 -10.97 -18.93 -32.00
CA SER A 160 -11.02 -20.37 -32.16
C SER A 160 -10.45 -20.69 -33.54
N ARG A 161 -9.18 -21.10 -33.58
CA ARG A 161 -8.57 -21.63 -34.80
C ARG A 161 -9.20 -23.01 -35.05
N THR A 162 -10.14 -23.06 -35.98
CA THR A 162 -10.64 -24.31 -36.54
C THR A 162 -9.48 -24.99 -37.27
N THR A 163 -9.04 -26.14 -36.77
CA THR A 163 -8.04 -27.00 -37.43
C THR A 163 -8.65 -27.60 -38.70
N ALA A 164 -8.23 -27.10 -39.86
CA ALA A 164 -8.50 -27.75 -41.14
C ALA A 164 -7.60 -28.98 -41.33
N PRO A 165 -8.03 -30.02 -42.08
CA PRO A 165 -7.30 -31.28 -42.20
C PRO A 165 -6.00 -31.13 -42.99
N ALA A 166 -5.01 -31.93 -42.62
CA ALA A 166 -3.68 -32.00 -43.21
C ALA A 166 -3.73 -32.47 -44.68
N ALA A 167 -3.21 -31.64 -45.59
CA ALA A 167 -2.77 -32.07 -46.91
C ALA A 167 -1.24 -32.19 -46.90
N ALA A 168 -0.76 -33.40 -47.19
CA ALA A 168 0.66 -33.71 -47.33
C ALA A 168 1.21 -33.28 -48.70
N ALA A 169 2.56 -33.21 -48.76
CA ALA A 169 3.46 -32.93 -49.90
C ALA A 169 3.91 -31.46 -50.02
N ALA A 170 5.16 -31.12 -50.36
CA ALA A 170 6.45 -31.79 -50.39
C ALA A 170 7.54 -30.69 -50.56
N THR A 171 8.76 -31.00 -50.09
CA THR A 171 10.09 -30.57 -50.59
C THR A 171 10.39 -29.09 -50.92
N THR A 172 11.46 -28.54 -50.32
CA THR A 172 12.73 -28.14 -51.00
C THR A 172 13.40 -26.92 -50.34
N GLY A 173 14.57 -27.17 -49.75
CA GLY A 173 15.82 -26.41 -49.95
C GLY A 173 15.88 -24.89 -49.71
N GLY A 174 16.69 -24.52 -48.71
CA GLY A 174 17.82 -23.63 -48.96
C GLY A 174 17.72 -22.18 -48.47
N LYS A 175 18.51 -21.87 -47.44
CA LYS A 175 19.65 -20.92 -47.42
C LYS A 175 19.73 -20.12 -46.11
N THR A 176 20.89 -20.29 -45.50
CA THR A 176 21.64 -19.35 -44.66
C THR A 176 21.46 -17.88 -45.05
N SER A 177 21.31 -17.02 -44.04
CA SER A 177 21.98 -15.72 -44.02
C SER A 177 22.15 -15.20 -42.60
N ASP A 178 23.23 -14.47 -42.48
CA ASP A 178 24.03 -14.13 -41.32
C ASP A 178 23.53 -12.92 -40.53
N SER A 179 24.12 -12.78 -39.34
CA SER A 179 24.47 -11.51 -38.67
C SER A 179 23.34 -10.60 -38.18
N THR A 180 23.31 -10.29 -36.88
CA THR A 180 23.94 -9.06 -36.37
C THR A 180 23.89 -9.00 -34.84
N LYS A 181 25.07 -8.70 -34.31
CA LYS A 181 25.48 -8.44 -32.93
C LYS A 181 24.85 -7.14 -32.38
N ALA A 182 24.41 -7.13 -31.12
CA ALA A 182 24.36 -5.91 -30.32
C ALA A 182 24.58 -6.22 -28.83
N THR A 183 25.82 -5.98 -28.42
CA THR A 183 26.30 -5.84 -27.04
C THR A 183 25.77 -4.53 -26.46
N ILE A 184 25.21 -4.53 -25.25
CA ILE A 184 25.19 -3.35 -24.39
C ILE A 184 25.65 -3.77 -22.99
N ALA A 185 26.87 -3.34 -22.67
CA ALA A 185 27.43 -3.32 -21.34
C ALA A 185 26.85 -2.11 -20.58
N GLY A 186 26.32 -2.35 -19.37
CA GLY A 186 25.89 -1.29 -18.46
C GLY A 186 26.63 -1.46 -17.13
N ILE A 187 27.66 -0.65 -16.94
CA ILE A 187 28.53 -0.63 -15.76
C ILE A 187 27.81 0.20 -14.68
N SER A 188 27.41 -0.42 -13.57
CA SER A 188 26.89 0.30 -12.40
C SER A 188 28.05 0.74 -11.51
N ALA A 189 28.43 2.02 -11.59
CA ALA A 189 29.35 2.66 -10.66
C ALA A 189 28.60 3.01 -9.36
N PHE A 190 28.95 2.29 -8.29
CA PHE A 190 28.67 2.69 -6.90
C PHE A 190 29.55 3.90 -6.56
N ILE A 191 28.96 5.06 -6.32
CA ILE A 191 29.61 6.17 -5.60
C ILE A 191 28.97 6.23 -4.22
N CYS A 192 29.72 5.72 -3.24
CA CYS A 192 29.50 5.97 -1.83
C CYS A 192 30.44 7.13 -1.46
N LEU A 193 29.91 8.32 -1.18
CA LEU A 193 30.69 9.40 -0.57
C LEU A 193 30.05 9.79 0.76
N ALA A 194 30.79 9.51 1.82
CA ALA A 194 30.50 9.87 3.19
C ALA A 194 30.51 11.39 3.36
N VAL A 195 29.54 11.90 4.11
CA VAL A 195 29.59 13.25 4.68
C VAL A 195 29.81 13.08 6.17
N LEU A 196 31.01 13.44 6.62
CA LEU A 196 31.29 13.83 8.00
C LEU A 196 31.15 15.35 8.07
N LEU A 197 30.24 15.82 8.92
CA LEU A 197 30.32 17.07 9.68
C LEU A 197 29.26 17.02 10.79
#